data_AF-F9TDJ6-F1
#
_entry.id   AF-F9TDJ6-F1
#
_cell.length_a   1.000
_cell.length_b   1.000
_cell.length_c   1.000
_cell.angle_alpha   90.00
_cell.angle_beta   90.00
_cell.angle_gamma   90.00
#
_symmetry.space_group_name_H-M   'P 1'
#
loop_
_entity.id
_entity.type
_entity.pdbx_description
1 polymer ?
#
loop_
_entity_poly.entity_id
_entity_poly.type
_entity_poly.pdbx_seq_one_letter_code
_entity_poly.pdbx_strand_id
1 'polypeptide(L)'
;MPKENKPNWPTPVPSGRYEPGLCVSKLSAQQKNSLWLHLKSQHPQKAMEITEIMNDPIVSSLMRTFDGSLVIEREFVPESLLSLLE
;
A
#
# COMPACT_ATOMS: atom_id res chain seq x y z
N MET A 1 -19.60 -42.45 32.47
CA MET A 1 -18.99 -42.12 31.17
C MET A 1 -18.25 -40.79 31.33
N PRO A 2 -16.93 -40.71 31.13
CA PRO A 2 -16.20 -39.46 31.27
C PRO A 2 -16.51 -38.55 30.08
N LYS A 3 -16.79 -37.28 30.35
CA LYS A 3 -17.03 -36.24 29.34
C LYS A 3 -15.69 -35.92 28.66
N GLU A 4 -15.63 -36.10 27.35
CA GLU A 4 -14.46 -35.74 26.55
C GLU A 4 -14.14 -34.25 26.71
N ASN A 5 -12.95 -33.96 27.24
CA ASN A 5 -12.39 -32.61 27.27
C ASN A 5 -12.14 -32.19 25.81
N LYS A 6 -13.02 -31.36 25.25
CA LYS A 6 -12.73 -30.72 23.96
C LYS A 6 -11.51 -29.81 24.13
N PRO A 7 -10.48 -29.91 23.27
CA PRO A 7 -9.33 -29.03 23.34
C PRO A 7 -9.77 -27.57 23.18
N ASN A 8 -9.32 -26.74 24.12
CA ASN A 8 -9.62 -25.31 24.15
C ASN A 8 -8.73 -24.59 23.11
N TRP A 9 -9.11 -24.67 21.84
CA TRP A 9 -8.44 -23.94 20.77
C TRP A 9 -8.66 -22.42 20.93
N PRO A 10 -7.64 -21.58 20.69
CA PRO A 10 -7.80 -20.13 20.79
C PRO A 10 -8.83 -19.62 19.78
N THR A 11 -9.58 -18.59 20.18
CA THR A 11 -10.59 -17.96 19.34
C THR A 11 -9.95 -17.37 18.09
N PRO A 12 -10.45 -17.66 16.88
CA PRO A 12 -9.93 -17.08 15.65
C PRO A 12 -9.97 -15.55 15.66
N VAL A 13 -8.77 -14.99 15.57
CA VAL A 13 -8.37 -13.65 15.10
C VAL A 13 -8.91 -13.24 13.73
N PRO A 14 -9.85 -12.30 13.50
CA PRO A 14 -10.03 -11.78 12.15
C PRO A 14 -8.72 -11.12 11.69
N SER A 15 -7.98 -11.78 10.80
CA SER A 15 -6.76 -11.24 10.22
C SER A 15 -7.13 -10.27 9.10
N GLY A 16 -6.68 -9.01 9.23
CA GLY A 16 -6.53 -7.96 8.21
C GLY A 16 -7.54 -7.88 7.05
N ARG A 17 -8.17 -6.72 6.86
CA ARG A 17 -8.80 -6.40 5.57
C ARG A 17 -7.68 -6.13 4.56
N TYR A 18 -7.68 -6.88 3.46
CA TYR A 18 -6.86 -6.52 2.31
C TYR A 18 -7.42 -5.24 1.69
N GLU A 19 -6.63 -4.18 1.69
CA GLU A 19 -6.94 -2.98 0.92
C GLU A 19 -6.07 -2.96 -0.33
N PRO A 20 -6.69 -3.03 -1.53
CA PRO A 20 -5.93 -3.05 -2.77
C PRO A 20 -5.21 -1.72 -2.96
N GLY A 21 -3.95 -1.79 -3.35
CA GLY A 21 -3.08 -0.64 -3.55
C GLY A 21 -2.44 -0.63 -4.93
N LEU A 22 -2.10 0.55 -5.42
CA LEU A 22 -1.44 0.71 -6.71
C LEU A 22 0.07 0.69 -6.51
N CYS A 23 0.72 -0.36 -7.02
CA CYS A 23 2.18 -0.49 -6.99
C CYS A 23 2.82 0.44 -8.04
N VAL A 24 3.51 1.51 -7.59
CA VAL A 24 4.06 2.55 -8.48
C VAL A 24 5.11 2.00 -9.45
N SER A 25 5.88 0.97 -9.07
CA SER A 25 6.87 0.34 -9.94
C SER A 25 6.28 -0.23 -11.23
N LYS A 26 5.00 -0.64 -11.22
CA LYS A 26 4.30 -1.23 -12.38
C LYS A 26 3.78 -0.20 -13.37
N LEU A 27 3.82 1.09 -13.02
CA LEU A 27 3.31 2.17 -13.85
C LEU A 27 4.33 2.61 -14.91
N SER A 28 3.82 2.94 -16.09
CA SER A 28 4.60 3.66 -17.11
C SER A 28 4.98 5.06 -16.63
N ALA A 29 5.97 5.68 -17.27
CA ALA A 29 6.39 7.05 -16.92
C ALA A 29 5.24 8.06 -17.03
N GLN A 30 4.38 7.92 -18.04
CA GLN A 30 3.20 8.77 -18.22
C GLN A 30 2.19 8.58 -17.08
N GLN A 31 1.94 7.33 -16.68
CA GLN A 31 1.02 7.01 -15.58
C GLN A 31 1.55 7.52 -14.23
N LYS A 32 2.86 7.37 -13.97
CA LYS A 32 3.52 7.94 -12.78
C LYS A 32 3.34 9.46 -12.72
N ASN A 33 3.55 10.15 -13.83
CA ASN A 33 3.37 11.59 -13.89
C ASN A 33 1.90 12.00 -13.65
N SER A 34 0.95 11.29 -14.27
CA SER A 34 -0.48 11.52 -14.05
C SER A 34 -0.89 11.33 -12.59
N LEU A 35 -0.44 10.22 -11.98
CA LEU A 35 -0.65 9.93 -10.56
C LEU A 35 -0.04 11.04 -9.68
N TRP A 36 1.19 11.47 -9.97
CA TRP A 36 1.85 12.51 -9.20
C TRP A 36 1.13 13.86 -9.25
N LEU A 37 0.65 14.26 -10.44
CA LEU A 37 -0.15 15.47 -10.61
C LEU A 37 -1.50 15.37 -9.87
N HIS A 38 -2.13 14.19 -9.90
CA HIS A 38 -3.35 13.95 -9.15
C HIS A 38 -3.12 14.09 -7.63
N LEU A 39 -2.12 13.40 -7.08
CA LEU A 39 -1.75 13.48 -5.67
C LEU A 39 -1.47 14.92 -5.24
N LYS A 40 -0.65 15.66 -6.00
CA LYS A 40 -0.36 17.07 -5.68
C LYS A 40 -1.58 17.98 -5.64
N SER A 41 -2.57 17.74 -6.51
CA SER A 41 -3.73 18.62 -6.64
C SER A 41 -4.88 18.25 -5.72
N GLN A 42 -5.15 16.95 -5.56
CA GLN A 42 -6.30 16.44 -4.79
C GLN A 42 -5.92 15.97 -3.38
N HIS A 43 -4.67 15.52 -3.19
CA HIS A 43 -4.18 14.92 -1.93
C HIS A 43 -2.81 15.48 -1.52
N PRO A 44 -2.66 16.81 -1.36
CA PRO A 44 -1.36 17.45 -1.18
C PRO A 44 -0.60 16.97 0.07
N GLN A 45 -1.32 16.62 1.14
CA GLN A 45 -0.72 16.04 2.35
C GLN A 45 -0.05 14.70 2.04
N LYS A 46 -0.73 13.80 1.34
CA LYS A 46 -0.18 12.52 0.92
C LYS A 46 1.03 12.69 0.00
N ALA A 47 0.97 13.65 -0.93
CA ALA A 47 2.11 13.97 -1.80
C ALA A 47 3.33 14.46 -0.99
N MET A 48 3.11 15.26 0.05
CA MET A 48 4.16 15.72 0.96
C MET A 48 4.77 14.55 1.76
N GLU A 49 3.93 13.72 2.37
CA GLU A 49 4.38 12.50 3.10
C GLU A 49 5.23 11.59 2.22
N ILE A 50 4.77 11.30 0.99
CA ILE A 50 5.55 10.50 0.04
C ILE A 50 6.90 11.16 -0.25
N THR A 51 6.94 12.49 -0.42
CA THR A 51 8.19 13.20 -0.67
C THR A 51 9.15 13.08 0.51
N GLU A 52 8.64 13.23 1.74
CA GLU A 52 9.44 13.10 2.97
C GLU A 52 9.98 11.67 3.12
N ILE A 53 9.12 10.66 2.96
CA ILE A 53 9.49 9.24 3.04
C ILE A 53 10.55 8.89 2.00
N MET A 54 10.38 9.33 0.75
CA MET A 54 11.31 9.02 -0.34
C MET A 54 12.65 9.77 -0.22
N ASN A 55 12.68 10.88 0.53
CA ASN A 55 13.91 11.59 0.86
C ASN A 55 14.66 10.98 2.06
N ASP A 56 14.05 10.04 2.78
CA ASP A 56 14.70 9.34 3.89
C ASP A 56 15.76 8.34 3.35
N PRO A 57 17.04 8.48 3.75
CA PRO A 57 18.10 7.57 3.33
C PRO A 57 17.89 6.11 3.78
N ILE A 58 17.25 5.89 4.93
CA ILE A 58 16.96 4.56 5.46
C ILE A 58 15.91 3.89 4.58
N VAL A 59 14.84 4.60 4.25
CA VAL A 59 13.80 4.09 3.34
C VAL A 59 14.41 3.75 1.98
N SER A 60 15.24 4.63 1.44
CA SER A 60 15.96 4.37 0.19
C SER A 60 16.82 3.10 0.24
N SER A 61 17.51 2.88 1.37
CA SER A 61 18.29 1.65 1.60
C SER A 61 17.38 0.42 1.67
N LEU A 62 16.26 0.49 2.40
CA LEU A 62 15.31 -0.63 2.53
C LEU A 62 14.68 -0.99 1.19
N MET A 63 14.23 0.00 0.41
CA MET A 63 13.68 -0.24 -0.93
C MET A 63 14.70 -0.93 -1.83
N ARG A 64 15.98 -0.56 -1.74
CA ARG A 64 17.04 -1.23 -2.52
C ARG A 64 17.35 -2.64 -2.02
N THR A 65 17.42 -2.85 -0.72
CA THR A 65 17.78 -4.14 -0.11
C THR A 65 16.70 -5.20 -0.32
N PHE A 66 15.43 -4.79 -0.27
CA PHE A 66 14.29 -5.71 -0.32
C PHE A 66 13.52 -5.67 -1.64
N ASP A 67 14.05 -5.00 -2.67
CA ASP A 67 13.33 -4.72 -3.93
C ASP A 67 11.92 -4.13 -3.65
N GLY A 68 11.88 -3.21 -2.68
CA GLY A 68 10.66 -2.58 -2.20
C GLY A 68 10.09 -1.61 -3.23
N SER A 69 8.76 -1.49 -3.23
CA SER A 69 8.04 -0.57 -4.10
C SER A 69 7.08 0.30 -3.30
N LEU A 70 6.90 1.53 -3.77
CA LEU A 70 5.88 2.41 -3.22
C LEU A 70 4.50 1.92 -3.65
N VAL A 71 3.62 1.74 -2.68
CA VAL A 71 2.21 1.38 -2.89
C VAL A 71 1.35 2.56 -2.47
N ILE A 72 0.42 2.95 -3.33
CA ILE A 72 -0.55 4.02 -3.06
C ILE A 72 -1.90 3.39 -2.74
N GLU A 73 -2.51 3.78 -1.62
CA GLU A 73 -3.82 3.30 -1.21
C GLU A 73 -4.90 3.72 -2.22
N ARG A 74 -5.89 2.85 -2.43
CA ARG A 74 -6.97 3.05 -3.41
C ARG A 74 -7.63 4.43 -3.35
N GLU A 75 -7.83 4.97 -2.15
CA GLU A 75 -8.50 6.26 -1.93
C GLU A 75 -7.75 7.45 -2.52
N PHE A 76 -6.45 7.30 -2.80
CA PHE A 76 -5.61 8.33 -3.41
C PHE A 76 -5.32 8.07 -4.89
N VAL A 77 -5.87 7.01 -5.46
CA VAL A 77 -5.64 6.61 -6.86
C VAL A 77 -6.69 7.29 -7.76
N PRO A 78 -6.28 7.99 -8.83
CA PRO A 78 -7.21 8.61 -9.76
C PRO A 78 -8.02 7.54 -10.50
N GLU A 79 -9.27 7.87 -10.85
CA GLU A 79 -10.20 6.96 -11.54
C GLU A 79 -9.59 6.28 -12.77
N SER A 80 -8.81 7.02 -13.55
CA SER A 80 -8.13 6.51 -14.76
C SER A 80 -7.16 5.35 -14.50
N LEU A 81 -6.73 5.15 -13.26
CA LEU A 81 -5.79 4.10 -12.86
C LEU A 81 -6.41 3.04 -11.95
N LEU A 82 -7.70 3.17 -11.57
CA LEU A 82 -8.36 2.22 -10.67
C LEU A 82 -8.43 0.79 -11.24
N SER A 83 -8.44 0.63 -12.57
CA SER A 83 -8.41 -0.68 -13.22
C SER A 83 -7.09 -1.43 -13.04
N LEU A 84 -6.07 -0.78 -12.49
CA LEU A 84 -4.73 -1.34 -12.26
C LEU A 84 -4.50 -1.74 -10.79
N LEU A 85 -5.53 -1.63 -9.94
CA LEU A 85 -5.47 -2.09 -8.56
C LEU A 85 -5.49 -3.63 -8.51
N GLU A 86 -4.56 -4.21 -7.75
CA GLU A 86 -4.44 -5.65 -7.49
C GLU A 86 -5.01 -6.01 -6.12
#